data_AF-A0A7J4RMH7-F1
#
_entry.id   AF-A0A7J4RMH7-F1
#
_cell.length_a   1.000
_cell.length_b   1.000
_cell.length_c   1.000
_cell.angle_alpha   90.00
_cell.angle_beta   90.00
_cell.angle_gamma   90.00
#
_symmetry.space_group_name_H-M   'P 1'
#
loop_
_entity.id
_entity.type
_entity.pdbx_description
1 polymer ?
#
loop_
_entity_poly.entity_id
_entity_poly.type
_entity_poly.pdbx_seq_one_letter_code
_entity_poly.pdbx_strand_id
1 'polypeptide(L)'
;KDEEVIVVGGGDSAMEEATFLTRFAKRVTIVHRRDVFRASKVMYERAVNHEKIEIKTFKNVSSWLSDDNGLTGAVLEDPRDGSKENIDCTGAFIAIGHKPITKFLEGQIETDSSGYILHKENTMTSKDGVFAAGDVVDTRYRQAITAAGMGCQAAIDAEKWLESQH
;
A
#
# COMPACT_ATOMS: atom_id res chain seq x y z
N LYS A 1 -4.33 -12.00 20.12
CA LYS A 1 -4.97 -13.21 19.53
C LYS A 1 -6.50 -13.10 19.51
N ASP A 2 -7.10 -12.18 20.28
CA ASP A 2 -8.53 -11.91 20.25
C ASP A 2 -8.91 -10.65 19.44
N GLU A 3 -7.93 -10.02 18.78
CA GLU A 3 -8.12 -8.78 18.03
C GLU A 3 -8.91 -8.99 16.74
N GLU A 4 -9.80 -8.05 16.45
CA GLU A 4 -10.51 -7.95 15.19
C GLU A 4 -9.95 -6.79 14.38
N VAL A 5 -9.62 -7.06 13.12
CA VAL A 5 -8.92 -6.09 12.29
C VAL A 5 -9.66 -5.84 10.98
N ILE A 6 -9.56 -4.61 10.49
CA ILE A 6 -10.12 -4.21 9.19
C ILE A 6 -8.99 -3.98 8.20
N VAL A 7 -9.15 -4.49 6.98
CA VAL A 7 -8.30 -4.16 5.83
C VAL A 7 -9.13 -3.36 4.83
N VAL A 8 -8.73 -2.12 4.55
CA VAL A 8 -9.41 -1.27 3.58
C VAL A 8 -8.69 -1.36 2.24
N GLY A 9 -9.35 -1.90 1.22
CA GLY A 9 -8.78 -2.01 -0.12
C GLY A 9 -9.38 -3.14 -0.95
N GLY A 10 -8.99 -3.20 -2.23
CA GLY A 10 -9.52 -4.21 -3.14
C GLY A 10 -8.55 -4.67 -4.24
N GLY A 11 -7.25 -4.40 -4.09
CA GLY A 11 -6.19 -4.92 -4.95
C GLY A 11 -5.47 -6.11 -4.30
N ASP A 12 -4.46 -6.67 -4.98
CA ASP A 12 -3.68 -7.80 -4.47
C ASP A 12 -3.07 -7.51 -3.09
N SER A 13 -2.53 -6.30 -2.87
CA SER A 13 -1.98 -5.93 -1.57
C SER A 13 -2.99 -6.02 -0.42
N ALA A 14 -4.27 -5.71 -0.67
CA ALA A 14 -5.30 -5.85 0.35
C ALA A 14 -5.60 -7.32 0.66
N MET A 15 -5.60 -8.19 -0.36
CA MET A 15 -5.83 -9.63 -0.18
C MET A 15 -4.65 -10.31 0.52
N GLU A 16 -3.43 -9.94 0.16
CA GLU A 16 -2.20 -10.42 0.79
C GLU A 16 -2.14 -9.99 2.26
N GLU A 17 -2.38 -8.71 2.55
CA GLU A 17 -2.39 -8.18 3.91
C GLU A 17 -3.46 -8.86 4.76
N ALA A 18 -4.70 -8.97 4.24
CA ALA A 18 -5.79 -9.63 4.96
C ALA A 18 -5.46 -11.09 5.27
N THR A 19 -4.91 -11.84 4.30
CA THR A 19 -4.50 -13.23 4.50
C THR A 19 -3.34 -13.35 5.49
N PHE A 20 -2.38 -12.42 5.47
CA PHE A 20 -1.28 -12.40 6.43
C PHE A 20 -1.77 -12.16 7.86
N LEU A 21 -2.70 -11.24 8.04
CA LEU A 21 -3.24 -10.86 9.35
C LEU A 21 -4.05 -11.99 10.02
N THR A 22 -4.60 -12.96 9.27
CA THR A 22 -5.33 -14.10 9.85
C THR A 22 -4.46 -14.98 10.77
N ARG A 23 -3.14 -14.87 10.66
CA ARG A 23 -2.16 -15.53 11.53
C ARG A 23 -2.16 -14.97 12.96
N PHE A 24 -2.61 -13.72 13.13
CA PHE A 24 -2.53 -12.98 14.40
C PHE A 24 -3.92 -12.59 14.94
N ALA A 25 -4.83 -12.23 14.04
CA ALA A 25 -6.18 -11.79 14.34
C ALA A 25 -7.16 -12.96 14.52
N LYS A 26 -8.21 -12.70 15.30
CA LYS A 26 -9.36 -13.59 15.45
C LYS A 26 -10.26 -13.53 14.20
N ARG A 27 -10.49 -12.33 13.69
CA ARG A 27 -11.28 -12.03 12.49
C ARG A 27 -10.63 -10.89 11.71
N VAL A 28 -10.67 -11.00 10.38
CA VAL A 28 -10.20 -9.97 9.45
C VAL A 28 -11.36 -9.58 8.55
N THR A 29 -11.74 -8.30 8.53
CA THR A 29 -12.80 -7.81 7.65
C THR A 29 -12.21 -6.96 6.53
N ILE A 30 -12.34 -7.42 5.29
CA ILE A 30 -11.98 -6.65 4.10
C ILE A 30 -13.13 -5.69 3.80
N VAL A 31 -12.86 -4.40 3.87
CA VAL A 31 -13.79 -3.33 3.51
C VAL A 31 -13.43 -2.80 2.13
N HIS A 32 -14.37 -2.92 1.20
CA HIS A 32 -14.20 -2.43 -0.17
C HIS A 32 -15.39 -1.60 -0.61
N ARG A 33 -15.09 -0.51 -1.31
CA ARG A 33 -16.07 0.50 -1.71
C ARG A 33 -16.94 0.13 -2.92
N ARG A 34 -16.64 -1.00 -3.58
CA ARG A 34 -17.32 -1.50 -4.79
C ARG A 34 -17.57 -3.01 -4.64
N ASP A 35 -18.32 -3.58 -5.56
CA ASP A 35 -18.49 -5.03 -5.75
C ASP A 35 -17.31 -5.67 -6.49
N VAL A 36 -16.70 -4.94 -7.43
CA VAL A 36 -15.59 -5.47 -8.24
C VAL A 36 -14.24 -5.18 -7.61
N PHE A 37 -13.46 -6.24 -7.41
CA PHE A 37 -12.08 -6.20 -6.93
C PHE A 37 -11.09 -6.06 -8.09
N ARG A 38 -9.99 -5.34 -7.87
CA ARG A 38 -8.84 -5.26 -8.78
C ARG A 38 -7.81 -6.36 -8.53
N ALA A 39 -7.94 -7.10 -7.43
CA ALA A 39 -7.08 -8.22 -7.12
C ALA A 39 -7.14 -9.28 -8.23
N SER A 40 -6.01 -9.93 -8.47
CA SER A 40 -5.91 -11.12 -9.30
C SER A 40 -6.85 -12.21 -8.76
N LYS A 41 -7.40 -13.02 -9.68
CA LYS A 41 -8.38 -14.06 -9.35
C LYS A 41 -7.87 -14.99 -8.24
N VAL A 42 -6.60 -15.41 -8.33
CA VAL A 42 -5.98 -16.32 -7.35
C VAL A 42 -5.88 -15.70 -5.96
N MET A 43 -5.52 -14.42 -5.86
CA MET A 43 -5.41 -13.74 -4.57
C MET A 43 -6.78 -13.49 -3.95
N TYR A 44 -7.76 -13.08 -4.76
CA TYR A 44 -9.14 -12.94 -4.30
C TYR A 44 -9.71 -14.27 -3.80
N GLU A 45 -9.56 -15.35 -4.57
CA GLU A 45 -10.03 -16.70 -4.20
C GLU A 45 -9.35 -17.20 -2.93
N ARG A 46 -8.05 -16.93 -2.73
CA ARG A 46 -7.37 -17.27 -1.48
C ARG A 46 -7.96 -16.55 -0.28
N ALA A 47 -8.24 -15.26 -0.41
CA ALA A 47 -8.77 -14.46 0.70
C ALA A 47 -10.22 -14.83 1.03
N VAL A 48 -11.11 -14.93 0.04
CA VAL A 48 -12.54 -15.20 0.25
C VAL A 48 -12.82 -16.61 0.80
N ASN A 49 -11.95 -17.58 0.52
CA ASN A 49 -12.08 -18.94 1.03
C ASN A 49 -11.46 -19.14 2.42
N HIS A 50 -10.89 -18.11 3.03
CA HIS A 50 -10.29 -18.21 4.35
C HIS A 50 -11.33 -18.02 5.45
N GLU A 51 -11.47 -18.98 6.37
CA GLU A 51 -12.53 -19.01 7.41
C GLU A 51 -12.58 -17.78 8.33
N LYS A 52 -11.43 -17.13 8.57
CA LYS A 52 -11.32 -15.91 9.39
C LYS A 52 -11.57 -14.60 8.64
N ILE A 53 -11.78 -14.64 7.32
CA ILE A 53 -11.93 -13.45 6.48
C ILE A 53 -13.42 -13.22 6.17
N GLU A 54 -13.91 -12.03 6.48
CA GLU A 54 -15.20 -11.52 6.03
C GLU A 54 -14.98 -10.41 5.00
N ILE A 55 -15.83 -10.32 3.97
CA ILE A 55 -15.75 -9.26 2.97
C ILE A 55 -17.02 -8.42 3.00
N LYS A 56 -16.85 -7.12 3.26
CA LYS A 56 -17.91 -6.10 3.15
C LYS A 56 -17.67 -5.23 1.92
N THR A 57 -18.50 -5.44 0.89
CA THR A 57 -18.52 -4.61 -0.33
C THR A 57 -19.49 -3.45 -0.20
N PHE A 58 -19.34 -2.45 -1.08
CA PHE A 58 -20.10 -1.19 -1.00
C PHE A 58 -20.02 -0.52 0.37
N LYS A 59 -18.83 -0.55 1.00
CA LYS A 59 -18.59 0.12 2.27
C LYS A 59 -17.38 1.02 2.17
N ASN A 60 -17.55 2.27 2.61
CA ASN A 60 -16.46 3.21 2.87
C ASN A 60 -16.34 3.43 4.37
N VAL A 61 -15.12 3.59 4.88
CA VAL A 61 -14.95 4.07 6.25
C VAL A 61 -15.24 5.57 6.26
N SER A 62 -16.30 6.00 6.94
CA SER A 62 -16.67 7.42 7.07
C SER A 62 -16.03 8.08 8.30
N SER A 63 -15.79 7.31 9.36
CA SER A 63 -15.12 7.78 10.58
C SER A 63 -14.51 6.62 11.35
N TRP A 64 -13.41 6.89 12.03
CA TRP A 64 -12.81 5.96 13.00
C TRP A 64 -13.37 6.24 14.39
N LEU A 65 -13.58 5.19 15.17
CA LEU A 65 -14.01 5.24 16.56
C LEU A 65 -12.82 4.90 17.45
N SER A 66 -12.63 5.66 18.53
CA SER A 66 -11.50 5.49 19.44
C SER A 66 -11.84 5.91 20.86
N ASP A 67 -11.10 5.39 21.82
CA ASP A 67 -11.06 5.83 23.22
C ASP A 67 -9.63 6.20 23.63
N ASP A 68 -9.39 6.41 24.93
CA ASP A 68 -8.06 6.75 25.47
C ASP A 68 -7.00 5.65 25.24
N ASN A 69 -7.43 4.41 24.93
CA ASN A 69 -6.55 3.27 24.68
C ASN A 69 -6.33 3.00 23.19
N GLY A 70 -7.01 3.71 22.29
CA GLY A 70 -6.78 3.66 20.85
C GLY A 70 -8.05 3.31 20.05
N LEU A 71 -7.86 2.59 18.93
CA LEU A 71 -8.93 2.28 18.00
C LEU A 71 -9.92 1.27 18.62
N THR A 72 -11.20 1.59 18.57
CA THR A 72 -12.29 0.72 19.04
C THR A 72 -13.23 0.29 17.92
N GLY A 73 -13.21 0.98 16.78
CA GLY A 73 -14.00 0.59 15.62
C GLY A 73 -13.98 1.59 14.48
N ALA A 74 -14.95 1.44 13.58
CA ALA A 74 -15.20 2.33 12.47
C ALA A 74 -16.69 2.46 12.18
N VAL A 75 -17.09 3.58 11.57
CA VAL A 75 -18.40 3.73 10.94
C VAL A 75 -18.22 3.46 9.45
N LEU A 76 -18.95 2.47 8.94
CA LEU A 76 -19.02 2.15 7.53
C LEU A 76 -20.25 2.80 6.91
N GLU A 77 -20.06 3.49 5.80
CA GLU A 77 -21.12 4.10 5.01
C GLU A 77 -21.27 3.36 3.68
N ASP A 78 -22.51 3.04 3.32
CA ASP A 78 -22.84 2.55 1.99
C ASP A 78 -22.99 3.73 1.01
N PRO A 79 -22.16 3.85 -0.02
CA PRO A 79 -22.21 4.98 -0.93
C PRO A 79 -23.44 4.98 -1.85
N ARG A 80 -24.26 3.92 -1.85
CA ARG A 80 -25.45 3.81 -2.70
C ARG A 80 -26.68 4.49 -2.09
N ASP A 81 -26.82 4.42 -0.77
CA ASP A 81 -27.98 4.93 -0.04
C ASP A 81 -27.63 5.80 1.18
N GLY A 82 -26.34 5.92 1.53
CA GLY A 82 -25.86 6.68 2.69
C GLY A 82 -26.10 6.00 4.04
N SER A 83 -26.56 4.74 4.06
CA SER A 83 -26.78 3.98 5.28
C SER A 83 -25.45 3.76 6.02
N LYS A 84 -25.51 3.80 7.36
CA LYS A 84 -24.34 3.70 8.23
C LYS A 84 -24.47 2.52 9.18
N GLU A 85 -23.36 1.83 9.40
CA GLU A 85 -23.22 0.78 10.40
C GLU A 85 -21.90 0.92 11.14
N ASN A 86 -21.88 0.56 12.42
CA ASN A 86 -20.63 0.47 13.17
C ASN A 86 -20.02 -0.92 13.00
N ILE A 87 -18.70 -0.98 13.01
CA ILE A 87 -17.93 -2.22 13.08
C ILE A 87 -16.89 -2.07 14.18
N ASP A 88 -16.85 -3.04 15.09
CA ASP A 88 -15.84 -3.07 16.14
C ASP A 88 -14.54 -3.60 15.55
N CYS A 89 -13.43 -2.90 15.82
CA CYS A 89 -12.11 -3.33 15.45
C CYS A 89 -11.06 -2.63 16.30
N THR A 90 -9.99 -3.34 16.58
CA THR A 90 -8.85 -2.86 17.37
C THR A 90 -7.62 -2.59 16.51
N GLY A 91 -7.70 -2.94 15.22
CA GLY A 91 -6.68 -2.60 14.21
C GLY A 91 -7.29 -2.28 12.85
N ALA A 92 -6.66 -1.33 12.15
CA ALA A 92 -7.03 -0.95 10.79
C ALA A 92 -5.79 -0.85 9.90
N PHE A 93 -5.86 -1.50 8.74
CA PHE A 93 -4.78 -1.56 7.75
C PHE A 93 -5.29 -1.01 6.42
N ILE A 94 -4.64 0.05 5.92
CA ILE A 94 -5.10 0.77 4.73
C ILE A 94 -4.28 0.35 3.52
N ALA A 95 -4.83 -0.55 2.71
CA ALA A 95 -4.19 -1.17 1.55
C ALA A 95 -4.78 -0.63 0.22
N ILE A 96 -4.83 0.69 0.07
CA ILE A 96 -5.41 1.38 -1.09
C ILE A 96 -4.38 1.76 -2.19
N GLY A 97 -3.15 1.30 -2.02
CA GLY A 97 -2.01 1.63 -2.88
C GLY A 97 -1.17 2.78 -2.33
N HIS A 98 -0.03 3.01 -2.97
CA HIS A 98 0.91 4.06 -2.61
C HIS A 98 0.99 5.08 -3.74
N LYS A 99 1.28 6.33 -3.38
CA LYS A 99 1.51 7.40 -4.35
C LYS A 99 2.95 7.92 -4.17
N PRO A 100 3.85 7.68 -5.13
CA PRO A 100 5.20 8.21 -5.05
C PRO A 100 5.19 9.75 -5.09
N ILE A 101 6.12 10.39 -4.36
CA ILE A 101 6.21 11.85 -4.23
C ILE A 101 7.06 12.41 -5.39
N THR A 102 6.59 12.24 -6.62
CA THR A 102 7.33 12.62 -7.84
C THR A 102 6.74 13.84 -8.55
N LYS A 103 5.61 14.37 -8.07
CA LYS A 103 4.89 15.49 -8.72
C LYS A 103 5.77 16.73 -8.92
N PHE A 104 6.69 17.00 -8.00
CA PHE A 104 7.58 18.16 -8.06
C PHE A 104 8.60 18.10 -9.23
N LEU A 105 8.78 16.92 -9.86
CA LEU A 105 9.69 16.74 -10.98
C LEU A 105 9.09 17.23 -12.31
N GLU A 106 7.78 17.48 -12.36
CA GLU A 106 7.08 18.07 -13.52
C GLU A 106 7.37 17.34 -14.86
N GLY A 107 7.56 16.01 -14.81
CA GLY A 107 7.83 15.18 -15.98
C GLY A 107 9.26 15.24 -16.52
N GLN A 108 10.18 15.90 -15.82
CA GLN A 108 11.59 15.96 -16.22
C GLN A 108 12.33 14.62 -16.06
N ILE A 109 11.80 13.74 -15.19
CA ILE A 109 12.28 12.38 -14.97
C ILE A 109 11.17 11.42 -15.40
N GLU A 110 11.54 10.39 -16.16
CA GLU A 110 10.63 9.36 -16.63
C GLU A 110 10.11 8.53 -15.46
N THR A 111 8.80 8.33 -15.43
CA THR A 111 8.11 7.49 -14.47
C THR A 111 7.24 6.45 -15.16
N ASP A 112 6.91 5.38 -14.45
CA ASP A 112 5.85 4.48 -14.88
C ASP A 112 4.46 5.18 -14.85
N SER A 113 3.42 4.46 -15.27
CA SER A 113 2.05 4.98 -15.27
C SER A 113 1.49 5.29 -13.88
N SER A 114 2.14 4.80 -12.82
CA SER A 114 1.77 5.01 -11.42
C SER A 114 2.59 6.14 -10.77
N GLY A 115 3.57 6.70 -11.48
CA GLY A 115 4.42 7.80 -11.04
C GLY A 115 5.73 7.38 -10.36
N TYR A 116 6.09 6.09 -10.37
CA TYR A 116 7.38 5.62 -9.82
C TYR A 116 8.50 5.91 -10.80
N ILE A 117 9.66 6.36 -10.31
CA ILE A 117 10.81 6.68 -11.16
C ILE A 117 11.37 5.39 -11.77
N LEU A 118 11.66 5.44 -13.07
CA LEU A 118 12.29 4.34 -13.78
C LEU A 118 13.81 4.52 -13.80
N HIS A 119 14.54 3.50 -13.31
CA HIS A 119 15.97 3.40 -13.52
C HIS A 119 16.29 3.13 -15.00
N LYS A 120 17.37 3.75 -15.50
CA LYS A 120 17.91 3.53 -16.84
C LYS A 120 19.22 2.76 -16.83
N GLU A 121 20.11 3.11 -15.91
CA GLU A 121 21.38 2.42 -15.70
C GLU A 121 21.71 2.43 -14.21
N ASN A 122 21.83 1.25 -13.59
CA ASN A 122 21.97 1.10 -12.13
C ASN A 122 20.90 1.94 -11.39
N THR A 123 21.29 2.90 -10.55
CA THR A 123 20.34 3.80 -9.85
C THR A 123 20.06 5.11 -10.59
N MET A 124 20.66 5.35 -11.76
CA MET A 124 20.47 6.57 -12.54
C MET A 124 19.11 6.59 -13.23
N THR A 125 18.50 7.77 -13.27
CA THR A 125 17.20 8.04 -13.88
C THR A 125 17.32 8.31 -15.39
N SER A 126 16.24 8.76 -16.04
CA SER A 126 16.27 9.23 -17.43
C SER A 126 17.06 10.53 -17.64
N LYS A 127 17.45 11.22 -16.56
CA LYS A 127 18.26 12.43 -16.62
C LYS A 127 19.68 12.12 -16.13
N ASP A 128 20.65 12.40 -16.99
CA ASP A 128 22.06 12.19 -16.70
C ASP A 128 22.49 12.98 -15.44
N GLY A 129 23.27 12.33 -14.57
CA GLY A 129 23.67 12.86 -13.27
C GLY A 129 22.57 12.90 -12.20
N VAL A 130 21.39 12.33 -12.45
CA VAL A 130 20.28 12.26 -11.47
C VAL A 130 19.99 10.81 -11.11
N PHE A 131 20.01 10.53 -9.81
CA PHE A 131 19.85 9.19 -9.24
C PHE A 131 18.62 9.10 -8.35
N ALA A 132 18.02 7.92 -8.23
CA ALA A 132 16.84 7.70 -7.41
C ALA A 132 16.95 6.40 -6.60
N ALA A 133 16.49 6.43 -5.35
CA ALA A 133 16.58 5.32 -4.43
C ALA A 133 15.37 5.26 -3.47
N GLY A 134 15.12 4.07 -2.93
CA GLY A 134 14.04 3.82 -1.99
C GLY A 134 12.67 3.67 -2.64
N ASP A 135 11.62 3.91 -1.87
CA ASP A 135 10.23 3.64 -2.27
C ASP A 135 9.80 4.37 -3.55
N VAL A 136 10.48 5.45 -3.95
CA VAL A 136 10.16 6.19 -5.20
C VAL A 136 10.49 5.39 -6.47
N VAL A 137 11.31 4.35 -6.38
CA VAL A 137 11.67 3.41 -7.46
C VAL A 137 11.23 1.97 -7.17
N ASP A 138 10.89 1.66 -5.91
CA ASP A 138 10.56 0.30 -5.47
C ASP A 138 9.06 0.06 -5.38
N THR A 139 8.50 -0.62 -6.37
CA THR A 139 7.08 -1.01 -6.37
C THR A 139 6.82 -2.35 -5.66
N ARG A 140 7.87 -3.06 -5.23
CA ARG A 140 7.79 -4.45 -4.79
C ARG A 140 8.00 -4.61 -3.30
N TYR A 141 9.10 -4.09 -2.74
CA TYR A 141 9.50 -4.40 -1.37
C TYR A 141 9.08 -3.31 -0.39
N ARG A 142 9.42 -2.04 -0.66
CA ARG A 142 9.05 -0.86 0.15
C ARG A 142 9.35 -1.05 1.64
N GLN A 143 10.59 -1.40 1.95
CA GLN A 143 11.06 -1.61 3.31
C GLN A 143 12.19 -0.64 3.62
N ALA A 144 12.29 -0.21 4.88
CA ALA A 144 13.36 0.69 5.32
C ALA A 144 14.76 0.15 4.97
N ILE A 145 14.97 -1.17 5.11
CA ILE A 145 16.27 -1.79 4.82
C ILE A 145 16.55 -1.87 3.31
N THR A 146 15.54 -2.11 2.47
CA THR A 146 15.73 -2.10 1.01
C THR A 146 16.02 -0.68 0.53
N ALA A 147 15.30 0.30 1.07
CA ALA A 147 15.53 1.71 0.77
C ALA A 147 16.93 2.20 1.21
N ALA A 148 17.40 1.80 2.39
CA ALA A 148 18.75 2.12 2.85
C ALA A 148 19.83 1.53 1.93
N GLY A 149 19.66 0.28 1.49
CA GLY A 149 20.56 -0.36 0.53
C GLY A 149 20.60 0.37 -0.81
N MET A 150 19.44 0.75 -1.35
CA MET A 150 19.37 1.54 -2.59
C MET A 150 19.99 2.93 -2.42
N GLY A 151 19.85 3.56 -1.25
CA GLY A 151 20.48 4.84 -0.96
C GLY A 151 22.01 4.77 -1.03
N CYS A 152 22.60 3.70 -0.48
CA CYS A 152 24.03 3.42 -0.60
C CYS A 152 24.46 3.24 -2.07
N GLN A 153 23.70 2.46 -2.85
CA GLN A 153 23.95 2.26 -4.28
C GLN A 153 23.93 3.60 -5.03
N ALA A 154 22.92 4.44 -4.80
CA ALA A 154 22.80 5.74 -5.45
C ALA A 154 23.93 6.70 -5.09
N ALA A 155 24.41 6.68 -3.85
CA ALA A 155 25.57 7.48 -3.45
C ALA A 155 26.84 7.07 -4.20
N ILE A 156 27.12 5.77 -4.30
CA ILE A 156 28.30 5.24 -5.00
C ILE A 156 28.20 5.46 -6.51
N ASP A 157 27.02 5.31 -7.10
CA ASP A 157 26.80 5.58 -8.52
C ASP A 157 27.00 7.08 -8.83
N ALA A 158 26.52 7.96 -7.96
CA ALA A 158 26.73 9.40 -8.09
C ALA A 158 28.20 9.79 -7.98
N GLU A 159 28.94 9.22 -7.04
CA GLU A 159 30.39 9.41 -6.89
C GLU A 159 31.12 9.03 -8.18
N LYS A 160 30.90 7.82 -8.70
CA LYS A 160 31.55 7.34 -9.93
C LYS A 160 31.17 8.17 -11.16
N TRP A 161 29.93 8.63 -11.24
CA TRP A 161 29.50 9.48 -12.34
C TRP A 161 30.23 10.82 -12.31
N LEU A 162 30.38 11.44 -11.13
CA LEU A 162 31.14 12.67 -10.97
C LEU A 162 32.62 12.49 -11.33
N GLU A 163 33.24 11.38 -10.92
CA GLU A 163 34.63 11.06 -11.29
C GLU A 163 34.83 10.90 -12.79
N SER A 164 33.83 10.39 -13.52
CA SER A 164 33.91 10.20 -14.98
C SER A 164 33.63 11.45 -15.81
N GLN A 165 33.21 12.56 -15.18
CA GLN A 165 33.05 13.85 -15.87
C GLN A 165 34.37 14.63 -16.02
N HIS A 166 35.47 14.11 -15.46
CA HIS A 166 36.82 14.68 -15.53
C HIS A 166 37.68 13.95 -16.56
#